data_AF-A0A3N5VXQ1-F1
#
_entry.id   AF-A0A3N5VXQ1-F1
#
_cell.length_a   1.000
_cell.length_b   1.000
_cell.length_c   1.000
_cell.angle_alpha   90.00
_cell.angle_beta   90.00
_cell.angle_gamma   90.00
#
_symmetry.space_group_name_H-M   'P 1'
#
loop_
_entity.id
_entity.type
_entity.pdbx_description
1 polymer ?
#
loop_
_entity_poly.entity_id
_entity_poly.type
_entity_poly.pdbx_seq_one_letter_code
_entity_poly.pdbx_strand_id
1 'polypeptide(L)' 'MEIQFAGYTFHFWLSTTANRYEPEDFTITPSPDGIVARAGGFSFGDGAGNVPGMLEVIFHGA' A
#
# COMPACT_ATOMS: atom_id res chain seq x y z
N MET A 1 7.45 -0.85 0.38
CA MET A 1 7.15 0.20 -0.63
C MET A 1 6.65 1.49 0.03
N GLU A 2 6.80 2.64 -0.65
CA GLU A 2 6.53 4.00 -0.15
C GLU A 2 5.43 4.77 -0.91
N ILE A 3 4.70 5.66 -0.21
CA ILE A 3 3.81 6.68 -0.77
C ILE A 3 4.26 8.05 -0.26
N GLN A 4 4.29 9.06 -1.13
CA GLN A 4 4.62 10.44 -0.73
C GLN A 4 3.37 11.34 -0.76
N PHE A 5 3.07 12.01 0.35
CA PHE A 5 1.97 12.98 0.47
C PHE A 5 2.34 14.12 1.41
N ALA A 6 2.08 15.37 1.00
CA ALA A 6 2.37 16.58 1.78
C ALA A 6 3.82 16.66 2.32
N GLY A 7 4.79 16.14 1.56
CA GLY A 7 6.21 16.09 1.95
C GLY A 7 6.58 14.98 2.93
N TYR A 8 5.63 14.10 3.29
CA TYR A 8 5.86 12.92 4.13
C TYR A 8 5.92 11.66 3.27
N THR A 9 6.77 10.72 3.70
CA THR A 9 6.86 9.37 3.13
C THR A 9 6.19 8.38 4.08
N PHE A 10 5.26 7.58 3.55
CA PHE A 10 4.53 6.55 4.26
C PHE A 10 4.89 5.17 3.71
N HIS A 11 5.03 4.19 4.59
CA HIS A 11 5.25 2.80 4.22
C HIS A 11 4.10 1.93 4.74
N PHE A 12 3.59 1.03 3.90
CA PHE A 12 2.45 0.18 4.23
C PHE A 12 2.80 -1.30 4.08
N TRP A 13 2.29 -2.10 5.01
CA TRP A 13 2.30 -3.56 4.99
C TRP A 13 1.10 -4.07 5.78
N LEU A 14 0.69 -5.32 5.52
CA LEU A 14 -0.37 -5.99 6.26
C LEU A 14 0.24 -7.02 7.21
N SER A 15 0.07 -6.81 8.51
CA SER A 15 0.52 -7.76 9.54
C SER A 15 -0.62 -8.65 9.99
N THR A 16 -0.40 -9.96 9.94
CA THR A 16 -1.27 -10.99 10.54
C THR A 16 -0.56 -11.63 11.73
N THR A 17 -1.27 -12.50 12.45
CA THR A 17 -0.64 -13.32 13.50
C THR A 17 0.41 -14.29 12.97
N ALA A 18 0.32 -14.67 11.69
CA ALA A 18 1.20 -15.66 11.08
C ALA A 18 2.37 -15.02 10.31
N ASN A 19 2.09 -13.97 9.53
CA ASN A 19 3.03 -13.39 8.57
C ASN A 19 2.83 -11.87 8.41
N ARG A 20 3.89 -11.22 7.92
CA ARG A 20 3.84 -9.88 7.31
C ARG A 20 3.71 -10.04 5.80
N TYR A 21 2.82 -9.24 5.22
CA TYR A 21 2.54 -9.18 3.79
C TYR A 21 2.93 -7.81 3.26
N GLU A 22 3.77 -7.80 2.23
CA GLU A 22 4.20 -6.57 1.56
C GLU A 22 3.40 -6.40 0.25
N PRO A 23 2.64 -5.31 0.09
CA PRO A 23 1.94 -5.03 -1.15
C PRO A 23 2.92 -4.78 -2.32
N GLU A 24 2.48 -5.03 -3.55
CA GLU A 24 3.20 -4.61 -4.78
C GLU A 24 3.12 -3.09 -4.99
N ASP A 25 3.83 -2.57 -5.99
CA ASP A 25 3.89 -1.13 -6.30
C ASP A 25 2.52 -0.41 -6.36
N PHE A 26 2.40 0.68 -5.61
CA PHE A 26 1.19 1.47 -5.48
C PHE A 26 1.01 2.30 -6.75
N THR A 27 -0.16 2.17 -7.36
CA THR A 27 -0.66 3.14 -8.33
C THR A 27 -1.31 4.30 -7.56
N ILE A 28 -0.76 5.50 -7.71
CA ILE A 28 -1.24 6.71 -7.05
C ILE A 28 -2.14 7.49 -8.02
N THR A 29 -3.35 7.83 -7.58
CA THR A 29 -4.33 8.59 -8.35
C THR A 29 -4.79 9.82 -7.54
N PRO A 30 -4.44 11.04 -7.96
CA PRO A 30 -5.00 12.26 -7.40
C PRO A 30 -6.52 12.32 -7.61
N SER A 31 -7.25 12.83 -6.63
CA SER A 31 -8.69 13.06 -6.69
C SER A 31 -9.04 14.46 -6.14
N PRO A 32 -10.26 14.97 -6.37
CA PRO A 32 -10.70 16.24 -5.79
C PRO A 32 -10.62 16.26 -4.25
N ASP A 33 -10.76 15.10 -3.61
CA ASP A 33 -10.78 14.95 -2.15
C ASP A 33 -9.40 14.59 -1.57
N GLY A 34 -8.36 14.47 -2.40
CA GLY A 34 -7.00 14.14 -1.96
C GLY A 34 -6.29 13.14 -2.88
N ILE A 35 -5.78 12.04 -2.32
CA ILE A 35 -5.04 11.00 -3.07
C ILE A 35 -5.57 9.62 -2.73
N VAL A 36 -5.78 8.81 -3.77
CA VAL A 36 -6.06 7.36 -3.64
C VAL A 36 -4.84 6.58 -4.11
N ALA A 37 -4.31 5.71 -3.26
CA ALA A 37 -3.22 4.80 -3.60
C ALA A 37 -3.71 3.35 -3.55
N ARG A 38 -3.48 2.59 -4.63
CA ARG A 38 -3.90 1.18 -4.76
C ARG A 38 -2.74 0.28 -5.09
N ALA A 39 -2.61 -0.82 -4.38
CA ALA A 39 -1.66 -1.89 -4.67
C ALA A 39 -2.41 -3.22 -4.81
N GLY A 40 -2.15 -3.93 -5.90
CA GLY A 40 -2.60 -5.30 -6.10
C GLY A 40 -1.55 -6.28 -5.60
N GLY A 41 -1.97 -7.48 -5.21
CA GLY A 41 -1.06 -8.55 -4.83
C GLY A 41 -0.27 -8.26 -3.54
N PHE A 42 0.22 -9.34 -2.93
CA PHE A 42 1.08 -9.25 -1.76
C PHE A 42 2.16 -10.32 -1.81
N SER A 43 3.37 -9.98 -1.38
CA SER A 43 4.43 -10.93 -1.08
C SER A 43 4.50 -11.23 0.42
N PHE A 44 4.98 -12.40 0.82
CA PHE A 44 5.17 -12.75 2.24
C PHE A 44 6.49 -13.50 2.45
N GLY A 45 6.95 -13.54 3.71
CA GLY A 45 8.17 -14.25 4.09
C GLY A 45 9.40 -13.76 3.35
N ASP A 46 9.58 -12.44 3.26
CA ASP A 46 10.70 -11.78 2.55
C ASP A 46 10.82 -12.19 1.07
N GLY A 47 9.66 -12.31 0.39
CA GLY A 47 9.59 -12.70 -1.03
C GLY A 47 9.51 -14.21 -1.27
N ALA A 48 9.25 -15.01 -0.24
CA ALA A 48 9.07 -16.46 -0.35
C ALA A 48 7.86 -16.88 -1.21
N GLY A 49 6.86 -16.02 -1.36
CA GLY A 49 5.71 -16.27 -2.22
C GLY A 49 4.78 -15.08 -2.37
N ASN A 50 3.85 -15.19 -3.32
CA ASN A 50 2.86 -14.16 -3.64
C ASN A 50 1.43 -14.67 -3.46
N VAL A 51 0.53 -13.80 -3.02
CA VAL A 51 -0.91 -14.08 -2.89
C VAL A 51 -1.74 -12.95 -3.52
N PRO A 52 -2.91 -13.25 -4.08
CA PRO A 52 -3.80 -12.22 -4.61
C PRO A 52 -4.40 -11.37 -3.48
N GLY A 53 -4.71 -10.12 -3.79
CA GLY A 53 -5.43 -9.21 -2.90
C GLY A 53 -5.32 -7.75 -3.36
N MET A 54 -5.95 -6.84 -2.63
CA MET A 54 -5.95 -5.41 -2.91
C MET A 54 -5.79 -4.62 -1.61
N LEU A 55 -4.89 -3.63 -1.61
CA LEU A 55 -4.77 -2.62 -0.57
C LEU A 55 -5.10 -1.25 -1.18
N GLU A 56 -6.06 -0.57 -0.58
CA GLU A 56 -6.42 0.81 -0.92
C GLU A 56 -6.17 1.71 0.30
N VAL A 57 -5.47 2.82 0.07
CA VAL A 57 -5.22 3.87 1.06
C VAL A 57 -5.73 5.19 0.49
N ILE A 58 -6.58 5.88 1.23
CA ILE A 58 -7.14 7.18 0.85
C ILE A 58 -6.61 8.24 1.81
N PHE A 59 -5.89 9.21 1.26
CA PHE A 59 -5.47 10.41 1.98
C PHE A 59 -6.44 11.53 1.63
N HIS A 60 -7.20 11.99 2.62
CA HIS A 60 -8.07 13.16 2.43
C HIS A 60 -7.27 14.45 2.55
N GLY A 61 -7.50 15.39 1.64
CA GLY A 61 -7.09 16.78 1.83
C GLY A 61 -7.85 17.39 3.02
N ALA A 62 -7.15 18.17 3.83
CA ALA A 62 -7.76 18.95 4.92
C ALA A 62 -8.54 20.15 4.39
#